data_AF-D5UN24-F1
#
_entry.id   AF-D5UN24-F1
#
_cell.length_a   1.000
_cell.length_b   1.000
_cell.length_c   1.000
_cell.angle_alpha   90.00
_cell.angle_beta   90.00
_cell.angle_gamma   90.00
#
_symmetry.space_group_name_H-M   'P 1'
#
loop_
_entity.id
_entity.type
_entity.pdbx_description
1 polymer ?
#
loop_
_entity_poly.entity_id
_entity_poly.type
_entity_poly.pdbx_seq_one_letter_code
_entity_poly.pdbx_strand_id
1 'polypeptide(L)'
;MLDVVYYPISALLWLWHRVFGAFLGADNGFAWALSVVFLVFTVRAVLLWPGLVSARAGRRLERMRPELDKLRRKHGKDPQKLALETQKLQREHGVRPLLGCLPALAQIPVFFGLYHVLRSFNRTGTGLGQLGLTPDQNANTANYVFSATDVQSFLSARLFGAPISVSISSSDTVLASFAQFGGIPSLTTIAAVAIPLMAIACLATHINARFSVRHQAIDPTSAMQSDLMRTLMLWVMPLGSIISGPILPIAILLYWVANNVWTYGQQQLVHFVLEREERTPVSSRSS
;
A
#
# COMPACT_ATOMS: atom_id res chain seq x y z
N MET A 1 -3.77 -15.60 -15.80
CA MET A 1 -3.28 -16.37 -14.62
C MET A 1 -3.44 -15.61 -13.29
N LEU A 2 -3.43 -14.27 -13.26
CA LEU A 2 -3.72 -13.49 -12.04
C LEU A 2 -5.13 -12.87 -12.02
N ASP A 3 -6.01 -13.32 -12.92
CA ASP A 3 -7.38 -12.82 -13.08
C ASP A 3 -8.21 -12.96 -11.80
N VAL A 4 -7.93 -14.00 -11.00
CA VAL A 4 -8.54 -14.20 -9.67
C VAL A 4 -8.29 -13.03 -8.70
N VAL A 5 -7.21 -12.26 -8.90
CA VAL A 5 -6.89 -11.07 -8.12
C VAL A 5 -7.45 -9.81 -8.79
N TYR A 6 -7.38 -9.74 -10.12
CA TYR A 6 -7.73 -8.55 -10.89
C TYR A 6 -9.23 -8.29 -10.95
N TYR A 7 -10.07 -9.33 -11.12
CA TYR A 7 -11.52 -9.18 -11.17
C TYR A 7 -12.11 -8.66 -9.85
N PRO A 8 -11.76 -9.19 -8.66
CA PRO A 8 -12.26 -8.63 -7.40
C PRO A 8 -11.83 -7.17 -7.15
N ILE A 9 -10.59 -6.83 -7.50
CA ILE A 9 -10.07 -5.47 -7.31
C ILE A 9 -10.76 -4.48 -8.26
N SER A 10 -10.93 -4.87 -9.53
CA SER A 10 -11.65 -4.05 -10.50
C SER A 10 -13.13 -3.92 -10.14
N ALA A 11 -13.79 -4.99 -9.66
CA ALA A 11 -15.16 -4.95 -9.14
C ALA A 11 -15.32 -3.99 -7.97
N LEU A 12 -14.38 -4.03 -7.02
CA LEU A 12 -14.40 -3.11 -5.88
C LEU A 12 -14.17 -1.65 -6.30
N LEU A 13 -13.26 -1.41 -7.24
CA LEU A 13 -13.02 -0.07 -7.78
C LEU A 13 -14.25 0.44 -8.53
N TRP A 14 -14.87 -0.42 -9.33
CA TRP A 14 -16.10 -0.14 -10.06
C TRP A 14 -17.25 0.19 -9.12
N LEU A 15 -17.42 -0.58 -8.04
CA LEU A 15 -18.45 -0.33 -7.03
C LEU A 15 -18.31 1.07 -6.44
N TRP A 16 -17.12 1.43 -5.95
CA TRP A 16 -16.88 2.76 -5.39
C TRP A 16 -17.03 3.86 -6.44
N HIS A 17 -16.66 3.59 -7.69
CA HIS A 17 -16.87 4.53 -8.79
C HIS A 17 -18.35 4.77 -9.07
N ARG A 18 -19.19 3.73 -9.05
CA ARG A 18 -20.65 3.89 -9.15
C ARG A 18 -21.22 4.71 -8.00
N VAL A 19 -20.74 4.46 -6.77
CA VAL A 19 -21.15 5.23 -5.58
C VAL A 19 -20.79 6.71 -5.74
N PHE A 20 -19.52 7.05 -5.94
CA PHE A 20 -19.10 8.46 -6.04
C PHE A 20 -19.56 9.13 -7.33
N GLY A 21 -19.62 8.38 -8.43
CA GLY A 21 -20.11 8.85 -9.71
C GLY A 21 -21.60 9.22 -9.67
N ALA A 22 -22.40 8.57 -8.83
CA ALA A 22 -23.80 8.96 -8.61
C ALA A 22 -23.95 10.35 -7.96
N PHE A 23 -22.97 10.78 -7.15
CA PHE A 23 -23.01 12.09 -6.48
C PHE A 23 -22.24 13.20 -7.22
N LEU A 24 -21.11 12.86 -7.84
CA LEU A 24 -20.18 13.82 -8.43
C LEU A 24 -20.21 13.84 -9.98
N GLY A 25 -20.91 12.89 -10.59
CA GLY A 25 -20.87 12.60 -12.02
C GLY A 25 -19.87 11.48 -12.37
N ALA A 26 -20.24 10.59 -13.28
CA ALA A 26 -19.41 9.44 -13.67
C ALA A 26 -18.07 9.87 -14.29
N ASP A 27 -18.07 10.93 -15.10
CA ASP A 27 -16.84 11.41 -15.77
C ASP A 27 -15.97 12.33 -14.88
N ASN A 28 -16.34 12.49 -13.61
CA ASN A 28 -15.64 13.37 -12.70
C ASN A 28 -14.35 12.72 -12.18
N GLY A 29 -13.21 13.40 -12.36
CA GLY A 29 -11.92 12.92 -11.86
C GLY A 29 -11.85 12.76 -10.33
N PHE A 30 -12.60 13.56 -9.56
CA PHE A 30 -12.71 13.38 -8.11
C PHE A 30 -13.48 12.11 -7.74
N ALA A 31 -14.48 11.70 -8.53
CA ALA A 31 -15.18 10.44 -8.29
C ALA A 31 -14.22 9.25 -8.42
N TRP A 32 -13.41 9.24 -9.48
CA TRP A 32 -12.36 8.23 -9.67
C TRP A 32 -11.28 8.28 -8.60
N ALA A 33 -10.81 9.48 -8.21
CA ALA A 33 -9.83 9.65 -7.14
C ALA A 33 -10.34 9.09 -5.80
N LEU A 34 -11.57 9.42 -5.41
CA LEU A 34 -12.21 8.89 -4.20
C LEU A 34 -12.42 7.37 -4.30
N SER A 35 -12.71 6.86 -5.49
CA SER A 35 -12.86 5.41 -5.70
C SER A 35 -11.59 4.65 -5.40
N VAL A 36 -10.43 5.17 -5.82
CA VAL A 36 -9.13 4.61 -5.46
C VAL A 36 -8.91 4.66 -3.94
N VAL A 37 -9.19 5.80 -3.29
CA VAL A 37 -9.02 5.97 -1.84
C VAL A 37 -9.87 4.97 -1.06
N PHE A 38 -11.16 4.84 -1.40
CA PHE A 38 -12.08 3.97 -0.66
C PHE A 38 -11.90 2.49 -0.98
N LEU A 39 -11.42 2.14 -2.17
CA LEU A 39 -10.92 0.79 -2.43
C LEU A 39 -9.83 0.42 -1.43
N VAL A 40 -8.83 1.30 -1.23
CA VAL A 40 -7.76 1.07 -0.25
C VAL A 40 -8.34 0.88 1.14
N PHE A 41 -9.21 1.79 1.57
CA PHE A 41 -9.81 1.73 2.90
C PHE A 41 -10.63 0.46 3.10
N THR A 42 -11.35 -0.01 2.07
CA THR A 42 -12.14 -1.24 2.15
C THR A 42 -11.24 -2.47 2.33
N VAL A 43 -10.23 -2.63 1.48
CA VAL A 43 -9.28 -3.76 1.60
C VAL A 43 -8.59 -3.71 2.95
N ARG A 44 -8.14 -2.53 3.36
CA ARG A 44 -7.44 -2.34 4.61
C ARG A 44 -8.33 -2.55 5.84
N ALA A 45 -9.62 -2.23 5.76
CA ALA A 45 -10.60 -2.53 6.80
C ALA A 45 -10.77 -4.04 7.01
N VAL A 46 -10.86 -4.81 5.91
CA VAL A 46 -10.91 -6.29 5.98
C VAL A 46 -9.63 -6.86 6.61
N LEU A 47 -8.47 -6.27 6.31
CA LEU A 47 -7.17 -6.68 6.87
C LEU A 47 -6.90 -6.16 8.28
N LEU A 48 -7.79 -5.33 8.85
CA LEU A 48 -7.58 -4.74 10.17
C LEU A 48 -7.53 -5.79 11.27
N TRP A 49 -8.43 -6.78 11.22
CA TRP A 49 -8.46 -7.87 12.20
C TRP A 49 -7.18 -8.73 12.18
N PRO A 50 -6.75 -9.28 11.03
CA PRO A 50 -5.43 -9.90 10.91
C PRO A 50 -4.29 -9.00 11.41
N GLY A 51 -4.35 -7.70 11.10
CA GLY A 51 -3.38 -6.71 11.59
C GLY A 51 -3.29 -6.62 13.11
N LEU A 52 -4.43 -6.64 13.82
CA LEU A 52 -4.47 -6.66 15.28
C LEU A 52 -3.86 -7.94 15.85
N VAL A 53 -4.14 -9.10 15.23
CA VAL A 53 -3.54 -10.38 15.62
C VAL A 53 -2.01 -10.34 15.46
N SER A 54 -1.52 -9.82 14.34
CA SER A 54 -0.09 -9.65 14.09
C SER A 54 0.55 -8.67 15.09
N ALA A 55 -0.13 -7.57 15.45
CA ALA A 55 0.36 -6.62 16.42
C ALA A 55 0.47 -7.21 17.84
N ARG A 56 -0.53 -7.99 18.28
CA ARG A 56 -0.49 -8.75 19.56
C ARG A 56 0.66 -9.76 19.57
N ALA A 57 0.94 -10.42 18.44
CA ALA A 57 2.10 -11.30 18.32
C ALA A 57 3.43 -10.52 18.43
N GLY A 58 3.51 -9.33 17.82
CA GLY A 58 4.65 -8.41 17.94
C GLY A 58 4.93 -7.99 19.38
N ARG A 59 3.90 -7.62 20.16
CA ARG A 59 4.06 -7.29 21.59
C ARG A 59 4.55 -8.47 22.43
N ARG A 60 4.07 -9.69 22.17
CA ARG A 60 4.60 -10.89 22.83
C ARG A 60 6.08 -11.12 22.51
N LEU A 61 6.47 -10.91 21.25
CA LEU A 61 7.87 -11.01 20.85
C LEU A 61 8.75 -9.96 21.54
N GLU A 62 8.25 -8.74 21.69
CA GLU A 62 8.94 -7.67 22.42
C GLU A 62 9.19 -8.04 23.88
N ARG A 63 8.20 -8.62 24.58
CA ARG A 63 8.35 -9.09 25.97
C ARG A 63 9.34 -10.24 26.12
N MET A 64 9.50 -11.09 25.09
CA MET A 64 10.44 -12.21 25.06
C MET A 64 11.88 -11.82 24.69
N ARG A 65 12.15 -10.57 24.28
CA ARG A 65 13.50 -10.11 23.94
C ARG A 65 14.59 -10.48 24.94
N PRO A 66 14.44 -10.28 26.26
CA PRO A 66 15.49 -10.65 27.22
C PRO A 66 15.82 -12.15 27.21
N GLU A 67 14.83 -13.02 26.95
CA GLU A 67 15.05 -14.46 26.86
C GLU A 67 15.72 -14.85 25.54
N LEU A 68 15.32 -14.21 24.43
CA LEU A 68 15.99 -14.34 23.15
C LEU A 68 17.46 -13.90 23.22
N ASP A 69 17.76 -12.84 23.97
CA ASP A 69 19.12 -12.34 24.16
C ASP A 69 19.96 -13.31 25.01
N LYS A 70 19.37 -13.91 26.06
CA LYS A 70 20.03 -14.99 26.82
C LYS A 70 20.37 -16.17 25.93
N LEU A 71 19.43 -16.57 25.06
CA LEU A 71 19.63 -17.68 24.15
C LEU A 71 20.74 -17.40 23.13
N ARG A 72 20.78 -16.18 22.59
CA ARG A 72 21.88 -15.71 21.72
C ARG A 72 23.22 -15.71 22.41
N ARG A 73 23.30 -15.27 23.68
CA ARG A 73 24.54 -15.34 24.46
C ARG A 73 25.01 -16.78 24.68
N LYS A 74 24.08 -17.72 24.87
CA LYS A 74 24.38 -19.14 25.11
C LYS A 74 24.74 -19.91 23.84
N HIS A 75 24.10 -19.61 22.71
CA HIS A 75 24.20 -20.38 21.47
C HIS A 75 24.69 -19.59 20.26
N GLY A 76 25.16 -18.36 20.40
CA GLY A 76 25.55 -17.49 19.29
C GLY A 76 26.69 -18.02 18.40
N LYS A 77 27.48 -18.97 18.90
CA LYS A 77 28.53 -19.68 18.12
C LYS A 77 27.99 -20.84 17.28
N ASP A 78 26.73 -21.24 17.48
CA ASP A 78 26.05 -22.34 16.78
C ASP A 78 24.73 -21.83 16.18
N PRO A 79 24.75 -21.33 14.94
CA PRO A 79 23.57 -20.76 14.29
C PRO A 79 22.40 -21.74 14.18
N GLN A 80 22.68 -23.04 14.01
CA GLN A 80 21.65 -24.06 13.86
C GLN A 80 20.93 -24.27 15.20
N LYS A 81 21.68 -24.42 16.30
CA LYS A 81 21.12 -24.58 17.63
C LYS A 81 20.41 -23.32 18.11
N LEU A 82 20.96 -22.15 17.82
CA LEU A 82 20.30 -20.87 18.09
C LEU A 82 18.93 -20.78 17.38
N ALA A 83 18.86 -21.13 16.10
CA ALA A 83 17.62 -21.09 15.33
C ALA A 83 16.55 -22.03 15.91
N LEU A 84 16.96 -23.26 16.27
CA LEU A 84 16.06 -24.29 16.82
C LEU A 84 15.51 -23.90 18.19
N GLU A 85 16.38 -23.45 19.10
CA GLU A 85 15.94 -23.02 20.44
C GLU A 85 15.12 -21.72 20.38
N THR A 86 15.41 -20.80 19.45
CA THR A 86 14.61 -19.59 19.24
C THR A 86 13.21 -19.97 18.78
N GLN A 87 13.11 -20.91 17.83
CA GLN A 87 11.83 -21.40 17.36
C GLN A 87 11.05 -22.11 18.48
N LYS A 88 11.74 -22.91 19.31
CA LYS A 88 11.14 -23.60 20.45
C LYS A 88 10.56 -22.60 21.46
N LEU A 89 11.34 -21.59 21.86
CA LEU A 89 10.92 -20.54 22.77
C LEU A 89 9.70 -19.78 22.25
N GLN A 90 9.71 -19.42 20.95
CA GLN A 90 8.59 -18.75 20.30
C GLN A 90 7.32 -19.62 20.32
N ARG A 91 7.45 -20.93 20.08
CA ARG A 91 6.33 -21.88 20.11
C ARG A 91 5.77 -22.06 21.52
N GLU A 92 6.62 -22.16 22.53
CA GLU A 92 6.21 -22.27 23.95
C GLU A 92 5.38 -21.06 24.40
N HIS A 93 5.71 -19.87 23.89
CA HIS A 93 4.96 -18.63 24.16
C HIS A 93 3.81 -18.37 23.17
N GLY A 94 3.46 -19.35 22.33
CA GLY A 94 2.36 -19.28 21.38
C GLY A 94 2.52 -18.21 20.29
N VAL A 95 3.76 -17.81 19.98
CA VAL A 95 4.08 -16.90 18.87
C VAL A 95 4.26 -17.71 17.59
N ARG A 96 3.47 -17.38 16.57
CA ARG A 96 3.54 -18.00 15.24
C ARG A 96 4.12 -16.99 14.24
N PRO A 97 5.39 -17.10 13.84
CA PRO A 97 6.05 -16.10 12.98
C PRO A 97 5.31 -15.79 11.68
N LEU A 98 4.76 -16.82 11.03
CA LEU A 98 4.03 -16.68 9.75
C LEU A 98 2.70 -15.92 9.87
N LEU A 99 2.02 -15.99 11.02
CA LEU A 99 0.80 -15.20 11.23
C LEU A 99 1.10 -13.71 11.42
N GLY A 100 2.33 -13.37 11.80
CA GLY A 100 2.79 -11.99 11.95
C GLY A 100 2.95 -11.26 10.62
N CYS A 101 3.28 -11.97 9.53
CA CYS A 101 3.48 -11.38 8.20
C CYS A 101 2.23 -11.48 7.29
N LEU A 102 1.16 -12.16 7.73
CA LEU A 102 -0.06 -12.36 6.95
C LEU A 102 -0.63 -11.06 6.34
N PRO A 103 -0.73 -9.93 7.08
CA PRO A 103 -1.27 -8.69 6.50
C PRO A 103 -0.38 -8.12 5.40
N ALA A 104 0.95 -8.22 5.57
CA ALA A 104 1.90 -7.75 4.57
C ALA A 104 1.88 -8.63 3.31
N LEU A 105 1.77 -9.95 3.49
CA LEU A 105 1.66 -10.90 2.37
C LEU A 105 0.37 -10.70 1.58
N ALA A 106 -0.76 -10.44 2.26
CA ALA A 106 -2.03 -10.15 1.59
C ALA A 106 -2.00 -8.82 0.82
N GLN A 107 -1.19 -7.84 1.26
CA GLN A 107 -1.10 -6.53 0.62
C GLN A 107 -0.40 -6.58 -0.75
N ILE A 108 0.58 -7.49 -0.92
CA ILE A 108 1.39 -7.56 -2.15
C ILE A 108 0.51 -7.85 -3.38
N PRO A 109 -0.32 -8.92 -3.42
CA PRO A 109 -1.24 -9.17 -4.53
C PRO A 109 -2.24 -8.04 -4.77
N VAL A 110 -2.73 -7.39 -3.70
CA VAL A 110 -3.68 -6.28 -3.81
C VAL A 110 -3.07 -5.09 -4.53
N PHE A 111 -1.84 -4.70 -4.17
CA PHE A 111 -1.14 -3.60 -4.84
C PHE A 111 -0.89 -3.92 -6.31
N PHE A 112 -0.33 -5.10 -6.61
CA PHE A 112 -0.05 -5.48 -7.99
C PHE A 112 -1.32 -5.59 -8.83
N GLY A 113 -2.42 -6.08 -8.24
CA GLY A 113 -3.70 -6.13 -8.92
C GLY A 113 -4.27 -4.75 -9.20
N LEU A 114 -4.26 -3.83 -8.23
CA LEU A 114 -4.70 -2.46 -8.46
C LEU A 114 -3.83 -1.75 -9.50
N TYR A 115 -2.50 -1.89 -9.39
CA TYR A 115 -1.56 -1.33 -10.35
C TYR A 115 -1.84 -1.83 -11.77
N HIS A 116 -2.05 -3.14 -11.92
CA HIS A 116 -2.36 -3.75 -13.20
C HIS A 116 -3.70 -3.27 -13.76
N VAL A 117 -4.76 -3.24 -12.95
CA VAL A 117 -6.09 -2.77 -13.36
C VAL A 117 -6.04 -1.31 -13.82
N LEU A 118 -5.39 -0.42 -13.04
CA LEU A 118 -5.28 1.00 -13.35
C LEU A 118 -4.44 1.25 -14.61
N ARG A 119 -3.30 0.56 -14.74
CA ARG A 119 -2.45 0.65 -15.95
C ARG A 119 -3.16 0.08 -17.19
N SER A 120 -4.06 -0.87 -17.00
CA SER A 120 -4.84 -1.46 -18.10
C SER A 120 -5.94 -0.55 -18.64
N PHE A 121 -6.25 0.60 -18.03
CA PHE A 121 -7.17 1.55 -18.67
C PHE A 121 -6.55 2.24 -19.89
N ASN A 122 -5.24 2.49 -19.86
CA ASN A 122 -4.51 3.03 -21.00
C ASN A 122 -3.45 2.02 -21.47
N ARG A 123 -3.75 1.35 -22.59
CA ARG A 123 -2.92 0.30 -23.19
C ARG A 123 -2.21 0.77 -24.47
N THR A 124 -2.12 2.09 -24.69
CA THR A 124 -1.49 2.68 -25.88
C THR A 124 0.04 2.72 -25.80
N GLY A 125 0.61 2.49 -24.62
CA GLY A 125 2.06 2.39 -24.45
C GLY A 125 2.65 1.15 -25.14
N THR A 126 3.97 1.14 -25.32
CA THR A 126 4.71 0.02 -25.95
C THR A 126 5.68 -0.68 -24.98
N GLY A 127 5.70 -0.27 -23.71
CA GLY A 127 6.53 -0.89 -22.68
C GLY A 127 6.01 -2.23 -22.17
N LEU A 128 6.70 -2.81 -21.19
CA LEU A 128 6.33 -4.09 -20.58
C LEU A 128 4.88 -4.09 -20.07
N GLY A 129 4.11 -5.11 -20.47
CA GLY A 129 2.69 -5.28 -20.09
C GLY A 129 1.72 -4.31 -20.77
N GLN A 130 2.14 -3.64 -21.85
CA GLN A 130 1.27 -2.80 -22.68
C GLN A 130 1.05 -3.42 -24.05
N LEU A 131 -0.06 -3.08 -24.69
CA LEU A 131 -0.52 -3.71 -25.93
C LEU A 131 -0.26 -2.85 -27.18
N GLY A 132 0.17 -1.59 -27.03
CA GLY A 132 0.40 -0.69 -28.14
C GLY A 132 -0.86 -0.41 -28.96
N LEU A 133 -2.04 -0.45 -28.34
CA LEU A 133 -3.31 -0.20 -29.04
C LEU A 133 -3.38 1.23 -29.56
N THR A 134 -4.12 1.43 -30.66
CA THR A 134 -4.48 2.80 -31.05
C THR A 134 -5.40 3.42 -30.00
N PRO A 135 -5.47 4.76 -29.88
CA PRO A 135 -6.37 5.43 -28.95
C PRO A 135 -7.83 4.96 -29.09
N ASP A 136 -8.31 4.78 -30.31
CA ASP A 136 -9.68 4.33 -30.60
C ASP A 136 -9.93 2.87 -30.21
N GLN A 137 -8.97 1.99 -30.50
CA GLN A 137 -9.05 0.59 -30.06
C GLN A 137 -9.06 0.50 -28.53
N ASN A 138 -8.18 1.25 -27.86
CA ASN A 138 -8.11 1.27 -26.40
C ASN A 138 -9.42 1.78 -25.78
N ALA A 139 -9.98 2.87 -26.31
CA ALA A 139 -11.23 3.46 -25.86
C ALA A 139 -12.44 2.52 -25.98
N ASN A 140 -12.41 1.62 -26.96
CA ASN A 140 -13.48 0.66 -27.22
C ASN A 140 -13.21 -0.74 -26.63
N THR A 141 -12.13 -0.89 -25.87
CA THR A 141 -11.76 -2.17 -25.23
C THR A 141 -12.07 -2.13 -23.74
N ALA A 142 -12.98 -3.01 -23.30
CA ALA A 142 -13.33 -3.18 -21.89
C ALA A 142 -12.09 -3.47 -21.00
N ASN A 143 -12.21 -3.23 -19.70
CA ASN A 143 -11.16 -3.51 -18.73
C ASN A 143 -11.72 -4.30 -17.54
N TYR A 144 -11.58 -5.63 -17.55
CA TYR A 144 -12.23 -6.49 -16.56
C TYR A 144 -13.74 -6.22 -16.47
N VAL A 145 -14.24 -5.80 -15.30
CA VAL A 145 -15.65 -5.46 -15.10
C VAL A 145 -16.06 -4.11 -15.71
N PHE A 146 -15.10 -3.27 -16.09
CA PHE A 146 -15.35 -1.96 -16.66
C PHE A 146 -15.70 -2.09 -18.14
N SER A 147 -16.85 -1.53 -18.53
CA SER A 147 -17.25 -1.44 -19.93
C SER A 147 -16.35 -0.48 -20.71
N ALA A 148 -16.48 -0.46 -22.04
CA ALA A 148 -15.80 0.55 -22.87
C ALA A 148 -16.14 1.99 -22.47
N THR A 149 -17.40 2.25 -22.09
CA THR A 149 -17.81 3.58 -21.59
C THR A 149 -17.12 3.95 -20.28
N ASP A 150 -16.97 2.99 -19.37
CA ASP A 150 -16.26 3.22 -18.11
C ASP A 150 -14.76 3.47 -18.36
N VAL A 151 -14.17 2.81 -19.36
CA VAL A 151 -12.79 3.05 -19.77
C VAL A 151 -12.62 4.47 -20.33
N GLN A 152 -13.52 4.92 -21.21
CA GLN A 152 -13.52 6.28 -21.74
C GLN A 152 -13.68 7.31 -20.62
N SER A 153 -14.57 7.05 -19.67
CA SER A 153 -14.76 7.87 -18.48
C SER A 153 -13.47 8.01 -17.68
N PHE A 154 -12.77 6.91 -17.40
CA PHE A 154 -11.47 6.95 -16.71
C PHE A 154 -10.39 7.69 -17.49
N LEU A 155 -10.33 7.54 -18.83
CA LEU A 155 -9.35 8.25 -19.68
C LEU A 155 -9.62 9.76 -19.71
N SER A 156 -10.88 10.18 -19.56
CA SER A 156 -11.27 11.58 -19.45
C SER A 156 -11.03 12.17 -18.05
N ALA A 157 -10.94 11.33 -17.02
CA ALA A 157 -10.88 11.71 -15.62
C ALA A 157 -9.64 12.58 -15.30
N ARG A 158 -9.89 13.84 -14.93
CA ARG A 158 -8.86 14.83 -14.58
C ARG A 158 -8.95 15.25 -13.12
N LEU A 159 -7.81 15.20 -12.43
CA LEU A 159 -7.63 15.79 -11.10
C LEU A 159 -6.83 17.08 -11.26
N PHE A 160 -7.43 18.22 -10.93
CA PHE A 160 -6.82 19.55 -11.14
C PHE A 160 -6.24 19.76 -12.56
N GLY A 161 -6.92 19.23 -13.58
CA GLY A 161 -6.50 19.32 -14.99
C GLY A 161 -5.58 18.20 -15.48
N ALA A 162 -4.97 17.41 -14.60
CA ALA A 162 -4.10 16.30 -14.98
C ALA A 162 -4.88 14.96 -15.07
N PRO A 163 -4.75 14.18 -16.16
CA PRO A 163 -5.36 12.85 -16.23
C PRO A 163 -4.80 11.94 -15.13
N ILE A 164 -5.66 11.22 -14.42
CA ILE A 164 -5.20 10.41 -13.27
C ILE A 164 -4.41 9.16 -13.68
N SER A 165 -4.48 8.76 -14.95
CA SER A 165 -3.82 7.58 -15.50
C SER A 165 -2.38 7.83 -15.98
N VAL A 166 -1.94 9.08 -16.06
CA VAL A 166 -0.58 9.43 -16.53
C VAL A 166 0.40 9.65 -15.38
N SER A 167 1.68 9.56 -15.70
CA SER A 167 2.82 9.83 -14.83
C SER A 167 3.71 10.92 -15.41
N ILE A 168 4.66 11.44 -14.63
CA ILE A 168 5.62 12.46 -15.10
C ILE A 168 6.49 11.90 -16.24
N SER A 169 6.86 10.62 -16.18
CA SER A 169 7.69 9.95 -17.18
C SER A 169 6.91 9.28 -18.31
N SER A 170 5.65 9.65 -18.52
CA SER A 170 4.83 9.10 -19.60
C SER A 170 5.37 9.54 -20.96
N SER A 171 5.39 8.62 -21.94
CA SER A 171 5.91 8.91 -23.28
C SER A 171 4.97 9.81 -24.08
N ASP A 172 5.51 10.53 -25.05
CA ASP A 172 4.74 11.42 -25.94
C ASP A 172 3.60 10.69 -26.65
N THR A 173 3.80 9.42 -27.01
CA THR A 173 2.76 8.55 -27.60
C THR A 173 1.58 8.34 -26.64
N VAL A 174 1.86 8.12 -25.36
CA VAL A 174 0.83 7.96 -24.33
C VAL A 174 0.12 9.29 -24.09
N LEU A 175 0.86 10.41 -23.99
CA LEU A 175 0.26 11.73 -23.81
C LEU A 175 -0.62 12.13 -25.01
N ALA A 176 -0.18 11.84 -26.23
CA ALA A 176 -0.95 12.09 -27.45
C ALA A 176 -2.27 11.31 -27.49
N SER A 177 -2.35 10.13 -26.85
CA SER A 177 -3.59 9.35 -26.78
C SER A 177 -4.74 10.05 -26.06
N PHE A 178 -4.45 11.11 -25.26
CA PHE A 178 -5.44 11.92 -24.57
C PHE A 178 -6.00 13.07 -25.41
N ALA A 179 -5.57 13.27 -26.66
CA ALA A 179 -6.06 14.34 -27.52
C ALA A 179 -7.60 14.36 -27.61
N GLN A 180 -8.22 13.17 -27.74
CA GLN A 180 -9.67 13.00 -27.77
C GLN A 180 -10.36 13.01 -26.38
N PHE A 181 -9.58 12.98 -25.31
CA PHE A 181 -10.05 12.91 -23.92
C PHE A 181 -9.73 14.20 -23.16
N GLY A 182 -10.10 15.36 -23.72
CA GLY A 182 -9.86 16.66 -23.07
C GLY A 182 -8.47 17.25 -23.32
N GLY A 183 -7.84 16.92 -24.45
CA GLY A 183 -6.59 17.50 -24.90
C GLY A 183 -5.32 16.81 -24.39
N ILE A 184 -4.20 17.10 -25.04
CA ILE A 184 -2.88 16.54 -24.70
C ILE A 184 -2.40 17.17 -23.39
N PRO A 185 -2.21 16.39 -22.31
CA PRO A 185 -1.77 16.91 -21.02
C PRO A 185 -0.33 17.41 -21.10
N SER A 186 -0.06 18.55 -20.47
CA SER A 186 1.31 19.10 -20.39
C SER A 186 2.06 18.55 -19.18
N LEU A 187 3.38 18.46 -19.28
CA LEU A 187 4.24 18.07 -18.16
C LEU A 187 4.02 18.94 -16.91
N THR A 188 3.75 20.23 -17.10
CA THR A 188 3.51 21.17 -16.00
C THR A 188 2.22 20.84 -15.24
N THR A 189 1.14 20.52 -15.94
CA THR A 189 -0.13 20.12 -15.29
C THR A 189 0.01 18.80 -14.54
N ILE A 190 0.69 17.81 -15.14
CA ILE A 190 0.95 16.52 -14.51
C ILE A 190 1.81 16.72 -13.25
N ALA A 191 2.90 17.47 -13.35
CA ALA A 191 3.82 17.74 -12.25
C ALA A 191 3.15 18.52 -11.10
N ALA A 192 2.27 19.47 -11.41
CA ALA A 192 1.53 20.26 -10.42
C ALA A 192 0.64 19.39 -9.51
N VAL A 193 0.23 18.20 -9.96
CA VAL A 193 -0.56 17.25 -9.18
C VAL A 193 0.30 16.14 -8.59
N ALA A 194 1.21 15.57 -9.40
CA ALA A 194 2.05 14.45 -8.98
C ALA A 194 3.04 14.84 -7.87
N ILE A 195 3.73 15.98 -7.99
CA ILE A 195 4.76 16.40 -7.02
C ILE A 195 4.17 16.62 -5.61
N PRO A 196 3.05 17.34 -5.43
CA PRO A 196 2.42 17.42 -4.11
C PRO A 196 2.02 16.06 -3.54
N LEU A 197 1.44 15.18 -4.35
CA LEU A 197 1.09 13.83 -3.89
C LEU A 197 2.32 13.01 -3.46
N MET A 198 3.43 13.12 -4.20
CA MET A 198 4.71 12.50 -3.86
C MET A 198 5.27 13.05 -2.53
N ALA A 199 5.23 14.37 -2.34
CA ALA A 199 5.68 15.01 -1.11
C ALA A 199 4.84 14.55 0.10
N ILE A 200 3.51 14.51 -0.06
CA ILE A 200 2.58 14.01 0.97
C ILE A 200 2.85 12.54 1.27
N ALA A 201 3.00 11.70 0.24
CA ALA A 201 3.30 10.28 0.40
C ALA A 201 4.65 10.06 1.12
N CYS A 202 5.69 10.81 0.76
CA CYS A 202 7.00 10.75 1.42
C CYS A 202 6.90 11.14 2.89
N LEU A 203 6.28 12.29 3.19
CA LEU A 203 6.10 12.77 4.55
C LEU A 203 5.30 11.78 5.39
N ALA A 204 4.18 11.28 4.87
CA ALA A 204 3.34 10.32 5.58
C ALA A 204 4.06 8.98 5.79
N THR A 205 4.83 8.51 4.81
CA THR A 205 5.68 7.31 4.95
C THR A 205 6.74 7.51 6.03
N HIS A 206 7.36 8.69 6.08
CA HIS A 206 8.34 9.03 7.10
C HIS A 206 7.72 9.11 8.51
N ILE A 207 6.52 9.69 8.64
CA ILE A 207 5.76 9.71 9.90
C ILE A 207 5.43 8.29 10.36
N ASN A 208 4.90 7.44 9.47
CA ASN A 208 4.59 6.04 9.74
C ASN A 208 5.84 5.24 10.13
N ALA A 209 6.98 5.50 9.47
CA ALA A 209 8.26 4.87 9.80
C ALA A 209 8.77 5.29 11.18
N ARG A 210 8.70 6.59 11.52
CA ARG A 210 9.06 7.08 12.86
C ARG A 210 8.20 6.45 13.94
N PHE A 211 6.89 6.34 13.71
CA PHE A 211 5.99 5.67 14.64
C PHE A 211 6.37 4.20 14.83
N SER A 212 6.65 3.48 13.73
CA SER A 212 7.08 2.08 13.77
C SER A 212 8.38 1.88 14.55
N VAL A 213 9.41 2.67 14.24
CA VAL A 213 10.74 2.58 14.87
C VAL A 213 10.70 2.88 16.36
N ARG A 214 9.88 3.85 16.81
CA ARG A 214 9.73 4.18 18.23
C ARG A 214 9.29 2.98 19.08
N HIS A 215 8.57 2.04 18.48
CA HIS A 215 8.07 0.84 19.15
C HIS A 215 8.89 -0.41 18.82
N GLN A 216 10.02 -0.27 18.11
CA GLN A 216 10.99 -1.35 17.97
C GLN A 216 12.03 -1.20 19.09
N ALA A 217 12.09 -2.17 19.99
CA ALA A 217 13.21 -2.23 20.91
C ALA A 217 14.54 -2.41 20.14
N ILE A 218 15.62 -1.85 20.67
CA ILE A 218 16.96 -1.99 20.09
C ILE A 218 17.56 -3.29 20.62
N ASP A 219 18.11 -4.14 19.75
CA ASP A 219 18.90 -5.28 20.17
C ASP A 219 20.36 -4.83 20.36
N PRO A 220 20.86 -4.73 21.62
CA PRO A 220 22.21 -4.23 21.89
C PRO A 220 23.32 -5.14 21.37
N THR A 221 23.03 -6.42 21.09
CA THR A 221 24.02 -7.37 20.56
C THR A 221 24.11 -7.36 19.04
N SER A 222 23.12 -6.78 18.36
CA SER A 222 23.11 -6.52 16.92
C SER A 222 22.91 -5.02 16.64
N ALA A 223 23.54 -4.17 17.46
CA ALA A 223 23.37 -2.71 17.42
C ALA A 223 23.59 -2.13 16.02
N MET A 224 24.67 -2.54 15.34
CA MET A 224 24.93 -2.14 13.95
C MET A 224 23.82 -2.53 12.98
N GLN A 225 23.26 -3.75 13.12
CA GLN A 225 22.16 -4.23 12.27
C GLN A 225 20.85 -3.50 12.59
N SER A 226 20.57 -3.23 13.86
CA SER A 226 19.40 -2.48 14.33
C SER A 226 19.45 -1.01 13.87
N ASP A 227 20.62 -0.38 13.93
CA ASP A 227 20.84 0.99 13.48
C ASP A 227 20.76 1.12 11.95
N LEU A 228 21.30 0.14 11.22
CA LEU A 228 21.11 0.05 9.77
C LEU A 228 19.62 -0.07 9.45
N MET A 229 18.90 -1.01 10.08
CA MET A 229 17.47 -1.20 9.85
C MET A 229 16.67 0.07 10.13
N ARG A 230 16.98 0.76 11.23
CA ARG A 230 16.38 2.05 11.58
C ARG A 230 16.62 3.10 10.51
N THR A 231 17.85 3.23 10.04
CA THR A 231 18.23 4.21 9.02
C THR A 231 17.53 3.93 7.70
N LEU A 232 17.49 2.66 7.27
CA LEU A 232 16.77 2.24 6.06
C LEU A 232 15.28 2.54 6.15
N MET A 233 14.63 2.20 7.28
CA MET A 233 13.21 2.46 7.49
C MET A 233 12.88 3.96 7.51
N LEU A 234 13.70 4.77 8.18
CA LEU A 234 13.44 6.20 8.34
C LEU A 234 13.74 7.02 7.09
N TRP A 235 14.72 6.62 6.28
CA TRP A 235 15.21 7.46 5.18
C TRP A 235 15.06 6.81 3.82
N VAL A 236 15.49 5.57 3.66
CA VAL A 236 15.45 4.90 2.35
C VAL A 236 14.03 4.62 1.90
N MET A 237 13.17 4.11 2.79
CA MET A 237 11.78 3.79 2.45
C MET A 237 10.97 5.04 2.03
N PRO A 238 10.99 6.17 2.78
CA PRO A 238 10.32 7.39 2.33
C PRO A 238 10.92 7.97 1.03
N LEU A 239 12.24 7.98 0.87
CA LEU A 239 12.88 8.45 -0.37
C LEU A 239 12.49 7.60 -1.58
N GLY A 240 12.29 6.30 -1.40
CA GLY A 240 11.77 5.41 -2.44
C GLY A 240 10.44 5.88 -3.04
N SER A 241 9.60 6.57 -2.25
CA SER A 241 8.34 7.16 -2.76
C SER A 241 8.54 8.36 -3.67
N ILE A 242 9.58 9.15 -3.44
CA ILE A 242 9.95 10.24 -4.34
C ILE A 242 10.58 9.68 -5.62
N ILE A 243 11.43 8.65 -5.51
CA ILE A 243 12.12 8.06 -6.66
C ILE A 243 11.15 7.37 -7.62
N SER A 244 10.17 6.66 -7.08
CA SER A 244 9.17 5.95 -7.91
C SER A 244 8.05 6.86 -8.43
N GLY A 245 7.82 8.01 -7.78
CA GLY A 245 6.73 8.90 -8.11
C GLY A 245 6.66 9.37 -9.57
N PRO A 246 7.79 9.72 -10.24
CA PRO A 246 7.77 10.11 -11.64
C PRO A 246 7.30 9.01 -12.59
N ILE A 247 7.48 7.73 -12.21
CA ILE A 247 7.21 6.56 -13.05
C ILE A 247 5.77 6.04 -12.84
N LEU A 248 5.18 6.35 -11.69
CA LEU A 248 3.87 5.84 -11.31
C LEU A 248 2.75 6.80 -11.74
N PRO A 249 1.61 6.28 -12.23
CA PRO A 249 0.43 7.09 -12.51
C PRO A 249 -0.06 7.85 -11.29
N ILE A 250 -0.69 9.02 -11.50
CA ILE A 250 -1.31 9.83 -10.43
C ILE A 250 -2.28 8.99 -9.58
N ALA A 251 -3.07 8.10 -10.19
CA ALA A 251 -3.96 7.19 -9.47
C ALA A 251 -3.21 6.28 -8.47
N ILE A 252 -1.98 5.87 -8.78
CA ILE A 252 -1.15 5.07 -7.86
C ILE A 252 -0.55 5.94 -6.76
N LEU A 253 -0.24 7.21 -7.03
CA LEU A 253 0.16 8.16 -5.99
C LEU A 253 -0.98 8.41 -5.00
N LEU A 254 -2.23 8.55 -5.49
CA LEU A 254 -3.42 8.64 -4.65
C LEU A 254 -3.59 7.39 -3.77
N TYR A 255 -3.44 6.19 -4.36
CA TYR A 255 -3.40 4.94 -3.59
C TYR A 255 -2.36 5.01 -2.47
N TRP A 256 -1.16 5.51 -2.76
CA TRP A 256 -0.07 5.54 -1.79
C TRP A 256 -0.33 6.51 -0.64
N VAL A 257 -0.88 7.68 -0.94
CA VAL A 257 -1.32 8.66 0.07
C VAL A 257 -2.41 8.04 0.94
N ALA A 258 -3.47 7.48 0.34
CA ALA A 258 -4.55 6.82 1.07
C ALA A 258 -4.03 5.68 1.97
N ASN A 259 -3.13 4.87 1.44
CA ASN A 259 -2.51 3.76 2.15
C ASN A 259 -1.71 4.23 3.39
N ASN A 260 -0.98 5.36 3.28
CA ASN A 260 -0.25 5.94 4.39
C ASN A 260 -1.19 6.56 5.44
N VAL A 261 -2.25 7.24 5.01
CA VAL A 261 -3.30 7.78 5.90
C VAL A 261 -3.95 6.66 6.70
N TRP A 262 -4.35 5.57 6.02
CA TRP A 262 -4.88 4.40 6.70
C TRP A 262 -3.87 3.81 7.68
N THR A 263 -2.62 3.64 7.26
CA THR A 263 -1.57 3.05 8.11
C THR A 263 -1.39 3.84 9.40
N TYR A 264 -1.40 5.17 9.33
CA TYR A 264 -1.34 6.02 10.50
C TYR A 264 -2.55 5.78 11.43
N GLY A 265 -3.78 5.84 10.89
CA GLY A 265 -5.00 5.60 11.67
C GLY A 265 -5.04 4.20 12.30
N GLN A 266 -4.64 3.17 11.53
CA GLN A 266 -4.52 1.80 12.00
C GLN A 266 -3.52 1.69 13.15
N GLN A 267 -2.34 2.32 13.03
CA GLN A 267 -1.33 2.32 14.09
C GLN A 267 -1.86 2.92 15.39
N GLN A 268 -2.57 4.05 15.32
CA GLN A 268 -3.21 4.67 16.49
C GLN A 268 -4.24 3.74 17.14
N LEU A 269 -5.15 3.16 16.34
CA LEU A 269 -6.18 2.26 16.83
C LEU A 269 -5.58 1.00 17.47
N VAL A 270 -4.61 0.38 16.80
CA VAL A 270 -3.93 -0.83 17.30
C VAL A 270 -3.24 -0.54 18.64
N HIS A 271 -2.53 0.59 18.74
CA HIS A 271 -1.86 0.97 19.99
C HIS A 271 -2.85 1.15 21.12
N PHE A 272 -3.92 1.91 20.88
CA PHE A 272 -4.99 2.14 21.84
C PHE A 272 -5.62 0.84 22.34
N VAL A 273 -5.88 -0.13 21.45
CA VAL A 273 -6.42 -1.44 21.82
C VAL A 273 -5.43 -2.21 22.70
N LEU A 274 -4.15 -2.24 22.33
CA LEU A 274 -3.13 -2.96 23.08
C LEU A 274 -2.91 -2.35 24.49
N GLU A 275 -2.86 -1.03 24.61
CA GLU A 275 -2.74 -0.36 25.91
C GLU A 275 -3.93 -0.63 26.82
N ARG A 276 -5.16 -0.68 26.26
CA ARG A 276 -6.35 -1.06 27.03
C ARG A 276 -6.27 -2.51 27.51
N GLU A 277 -5.82 -3.43 26.65
CA GLU A 277 -5.62 -4.83 27.03
C GLU A 277 -4.60 -4.99 28.17
N GLU A 278 -3.56 -4.15 28.22
CA GLU A 278 -2.54 -4.16 29.29
C GLU A 278 -3.02 -3.54 30.60
N ARG A 279 -3.88 -2.52 30.55
CA ARG A 279 -4.45 -1.86 31.74
C ARG A 279 -5.55 -2.67 32.43
N THR A 280 -6.12 -3.66 31.75
CA THR A 280 -7.21 -4.48 32.31
C THR A 280 -6.59 -5.68 33.03
N PRO A 281 -6.56 -5.73 34.38
CA PRO A 281 -5.96 -6.85 35.10
C PRO A 281 -6.71 -8.16 34.79
N VAL A 282 -5.93 -9.23 34.68
CA VAL A 282 -6.34 -10.60 34.29
C VAL A 282 -7.47 -11.15 35.17
N SER A 283 -7.67 -10.63 36.38
CA SER A 283 -8.72 -11.05 37.33
C SER A 283 -10.16 -10.75 36.90
N SER A 284 -10.39 -9.98 35.82
CA SER A 284 -11.74 -9.60 35.36
C SER A 284 -12.27 -10.41 34.17
N ARG A 285 -11.46 -11.31 33.58
CA ARG A 285 -11.83 -12.09 32.39
C ARG A 285 -12.38 -13.49 32.69
N SER A 286 -12.58 -13.84 33.96
CA SER A 286 -13.09 -15.15 34.39
C SER A 286 -14.40 -15.08 35.19
N SER A 287 -15.27 -14.12 34.88
CA SER A 287 -16.63 -14.04 35.45
C SER A 287 -17.66 -13.96 34.36
#